data_AF-A0A6B2D8J2-F1
#
_entry.id   AF-A0A6B2D8J2-F1
#
_cell.length_a   1.000
_cell.length_b   1.000
_cell.length_c   1.000
_cell.angle_alpha   90.00
_cell.angle_beta   90.00
_cell.angle_gamma   90.00
#
_symmetry.space_group_name_H-M   'P 1'
#
loop_
_entity.id
_entity.type
_entity.pdbx_description
1 polymer ?
#
loop_
_entity_poly.entity_id
_entity_poly.type
_entity_poly.pdbx_seq_one_letter_code
_entity_poly.pdbx_strand_id
1 'polypeptide(L)'
;PLRLVGWSFGAAVAAEMALLAAGRGTDVRALTLLDPPPLAPGERADPAVPAGLLAAVLPGWSTERVRTELDRLPAGPARDRAQDLLSAYPSGADDPVLLDRVTALLHNQAALENWVPRGGLAHVTIVLSAATAARWTDLAGWQRLAESVDVRTVPGDHTSMLRDAGAERVASMLDQEDLA
;
A
#
# COMPACT_ATOMS: atom_id res chain seq x y z
N PRO A 1 1.11 9.53 23.10
CA PRO A 1 2.06 9.39 21.97
C PRO A 1 1.53 8.32 21.02
N LEU A 2 1.37 8.62 19.74
CA LEU A 2 0.96 7.64 18.73
C LEU A 2 2.17 6.88 18.19
N ARG A 3 2.00 5.58 18.00
CA ARG A 3 2.89 4.72 17.23
C ARG A 3 2.07 4.13 16.10
N LEU A 4 2.48 4.39 14.86
CA LEU A 4 1.73 4.02 13.67
C LEU A 4 2.59 3.09 12.80
N VAL A 5 1.99 1.98 12.39
CA VAL A 5 2.59 1.07 11.41
C VAL A 5 1.57 0.80 10.32
N GLY A 6 2.03 0.77 9.08
CA GLY A 6 1.19 0.45 7.94
C GLY A 6 1.97 -0.28 6.87
N TRP A 7 1.35 -1.27 6.22
CA TRP A 7 1.93 -2.00 5.10
C TRP A 7 1.20 -1.68 3.80
N SER A 8 1.93 -1.53 2.69
CA SER A 8 1.35 -1.28 1.37
C SER A 8 0.42 -0.05 1.39
N PHE A 9 -0.82 -0.16 0.90
CA PHE A 9 -1.83 0.89 1.05
C PHE A 9 -2.01 1.37 2.50
N GLY A 10 -1.94 0.47 3.47
CA GLY A 10 -1.99 0.82 4.89
C GLY A 10 -0.85 1.75 5.32
N ALA A 11 0.30 1.73 4.64
CA ALA A 11 1.40 2.65 4.90
C ALA A 11 1.04 4.09 4.47
N ALA A 12 0.34 4.26 3.35
CA ALA A 12 -0.19 5.56 2.94
C ALA A 12 -1.21 6.09 3.96
N VAL A 13 -2.11 5.22 4.43
CA VAL A 13 -3.09 5.57 5.48
C VAL A 13 -2.39 5.96 6.77
N ALA A 14 -1.38 5.20 7.23
CA ALA A 14 -0.62 5.50 8.42
C ALA A 14 0.12 6.85 8.32
N ALA A 15 0.71 7.15 7.16
CA ALA A 15 1.34 8.44 6.89
C ALA A 15 0.34 9.60 6.96
N GLU A 16 -0.84 9.46 6.34
CA GLU A 16 -1.91 10.47 6.41
C GLU A 16 -2.41 10.67 7.85
N MET A 17 -2.60 9.58 8.60
CA MET A 17 -2.96 9.65 10.03
C MET A 17 -1.90 10.41 10.84
N ALA A 18 -0.61 10.17 10.57
CA ALA A 18 0.49 10.86 11.24
C ALA A 18 0.50 12.36 10.91
N LEU A 19 0.31 12.73 9.64
CA LEU A 19 0.22 14.13 9.21
C LEU A 19 -0.94 14.87 9.89
N LEU A 20 -2.12 14.25 9.92
CA LEU A 20 -3.30 14.81 10.58
C LEU A 20 -3.10 14.94 12.09
N ALA A 21 -2.46 13.95 12.73
CA ALA A 21 -2.15 14.00 14.15
C ALA A 21 -1.16 15.13 14.48
N ALA A 22 -0.05 15.22 13.74
CA ALA A 22 0.97 16.25 13.90
C ALA A 22 0.37 17.66 13.68
N GLY A 23 -0.46 17.84 12.64
CA GLY A 23 -1.15 19.11 12.37
C GLY A 23 -2.13 19.53 13.47
N ARG A 24 -2.54 18.61 14.34
CA ARG A 24 -3.38 18.88 15.53
C ARG A 24 -2.57 18.99 16.82
N GLY A 25 -1.24 18.99 16.73
CA GLY A 25 -0.35 18.99 17.90
C GLY A 25 -0.37 17.68 18.69
N THR A 26 -0.84 16.58 18.10
CA THR A 26 -0.76 15.26 18.71
C THR A 26 0.62 14.67 18.45
N ASP A 27 1.28 14.24 19.52
CA ASP A 27 2.61 13.63 19.46
C ASP A 27 2.59 12.28 18.71
N VAL A 28 3.30 12.21 17.60
CA VAL A 28 3.58 11.00 16.82
C VAL A 28 4.99 10.54 17.18
N ARG A 29 5.06 9.56 18.08
CA ARG A 29 6.32 9.05 18.63
C ARG A 29 7.07 8.18 17.62
N ALA A 30 6.34 7.41 16.81
CA ALA A 30 6.93 6.56 15.78
C ALA A 30 5.97 6.39 14.60
N LEU A 31 6.55 6.37 13.39
CA LEU A 31 5.87 6.03 12.15
C LEU A 31 6.76 5.07 11.34
N THR A 32 6.31 3.83 11.21
CA THR A 32 7.00 2.79 10.43
C THR A 32 6.14 2.39 9.22
N LEU A 33 6.70 2.53 8.03
CA LEU A 33 6.02 2.25 6.77
C LEU A 33 6.64 1.00 6.13
N LEU A 34 5.85 -0.08 6.06
CA LEU A 34 6.29 -1.35 5.49
C LEU A 34 5.94 -1.37 3.99
N ASP A 35 6.98 -1.37 3.16
CA ASP A 35 6.91 -1.38 1.69
C ASP A 35 5.84 -0.42 1.13
N PRO A 36 5.93 0.88 1.49
CA PRO A 36 4.93 1.87 1.13
C PRO A 36 4.89 2.10 -0.39
N PRO A 37 3.78 2.62 -0.92
CA PRO A 37 3.75 3.10 -2.29
C PRO A 37 4.71 4.29 -2.49
N PRO A 38 5.21 4.51 -3.72
CA PRO A 38 6.03 5.69 -4.03
C PRO A 38 5.22 6.98 -3.91
N LEU A 39 5.90 8.08 -3.57
CA LEU A 39 5.33 9.44 -3.45
C LEU A 39 5.76 10.38 -4.58
N ALA A 40 6.34 9.87 -5.67
CA ALA A 40 6.90 10.74 -6.71
C ALA A 40 5.77 11.34 -7.59
N PRO A 41 5.80 12.66 -7.87
CA PRO A 41 4.90 13.27 -8.84
C PRO A 41 5.10 12.64 -10.22
N GLY A 42 4.09 11.93 -10.73
CA GLY A 42 4.11 11.32 -12.06
C GLY A 42 4.59 9.86 -12.11
N GLU A 43 5.10 9.29 -11.01
CA GLU A 43 5.19 7.82 -10.91
C GLU A 43 3.81 7.28 -10.57
N ARG A 44 3.13 6.77 -11.59
CA ARG A 44 1.98 5.90 -11.35
C ARG A 44 2.48 4.64 -10.66
N ALA A 45 1.77 4.20 -9.62
CA ALA A 45 1.95 2.86 -9.09
C ALA A 45 1.94 1.87 -10.27
N ASP A 46 2.86 0.90 -10.26
CA ASP A 46 2.94 -0.10 -11.32
C ASP A 46 1.56 -0.75 -11.48
N PRO A 47 0.90 -0.63 -12.65
CA PRO A 47 -0.43 -1.19 -12.88
C PRO A 47 -0.48 -2.72 -12.70
N ALA A 48 0.67 -3.40 -12.67
CA ALA A 48 0.75 -4.82 -12.33
C ALA A 48 0.39 -5.11 -10.86
N VAL A 49 0.60 -4.16 -9.93
CA VAL A 49 0.34 -4.35 -8.50
C VAL A 49 -1.16 -4.46 -8.20
N PRO A 50 -2.04 -3.53 -8.65
CA PRO A 50 -3.48 -3.66 -8.46
C PRO A 50 -4.05 -4.93 -9.11
N ALA A 51 -3.59 -5.26 -10.32
CA ALA A 51 -4.04 -6.45 -11.02
C ALA A 51 -3.61 -7.74 -10.30
N GLY A 52 -2.42 -7.77 -9.69
CA GLY A 52 -1.94 -8.91 -8.91
C GLY A 52 -2.73 -9.12 -7.63
N LEU A 53 -3.07 -8.04 -6.91
CA LEU A 53 -3.91 -8.10 -5.72
C LEU A 53 -5.32 -8.59 -6.03
N LEU A 54 -5.89 -8.13 -7.15
CA LEU A 54 -7.19 -8.58 -7.62
C LEU A 54 -7.16 -10.05 -8.09
N ALA A 55 -6.09 -10.49 -8.77
CA ALA A 55 -5.92 -11.89 -9.15
C ALA A 55 -5.84 -12.81 -7.93
N ALA A 56 -5.24 -12.36 -6.83
CA ALA A 56 -5.18 -13.12 -5.58
C ALA A 56 -6.56 -13.36 -4.94
N VAL A 57 -7.55 -12.49 -5.21
CA VAL A 57 -8.93 -12.66 -4.74
C VAL A 57 -9.88 -13.22 -5.80
N LEU A 58 -9.42 -13.42 -7.04
CA LEU A 58 -10.18 -13.98 -8.16
C LEU A 58 -9.58 -15.33 -8.61
N PRO A 59 -9.90 -16.45 -7.93
CA PRO A 59 -9.36 -17.76 -8.26
C PRO A 59 -9.49 -18.11 -9.75
N GLY A 60 -8.40 -18.56 -10.35
CA GLY A 60 -8.37 -18.96 -11.77
C GLY A 60 -8.15 -17.81 -12.76
N TRP A 61 -8.11 -16.56 -12.30
CA TRP A 61 -7.63 -15.44 -13.14
C TRP A 61 -6.16 -15.17 -12.89
N SER A 62 -5.41 -14.98 -13.99
CA SER A 62 -4.05 -14.48 -13.92
C SER A 62 -4.03 -12.95 -13.76
N THR A 63 -2.92 -12.40 -13.26
CA THR A 63 -2.68 -10.95 -13.22
C THR A 63 -2.93 -10.30 -14.58
N GLU A 64 -2.48 -10.94 -15.67
CA GLU A 64 -2.65 -10.44 -17.04
C GLU A 64 -4.13 -10.41 -17.47
N ARG A 65 -4.90 -11.44 -17.08
CA ARG A 65 -6.34 -11.50 -17.34
C ARG A 65 -7.06 -10.37 -16.62
N VAL A 66 -6.77 -10.18 -15.32
CA VAL A 66 -7.35 -9.08 -14.53
C VAL A 66 -7.03 -7.73 -15.16
N ARG A 67 -5.76 -7.49 -15.52
CA ARG A 67 -5.31 -6.25 -16.15
C ARG A 67 -6.10 -5.96 -17.43
N THR A 68 -6.22 -6.96 -18.31
CA THR A 68 -6.98 -6.85 -19.56
C THR A 68 -8.43 -6.45 -19.33
N GLU A 69 -9.07 -6.99 -18.29
CA GLU A 69 -10.46 -6.64 -17.97
C GLU A 69 -10.55 -5.24 -17.35
N LEU A 70 -9.65 -4.88 -16.43
CA LEU A 70 -9.62 -3.53 -15.83
C LEU A 70 -9.43 -2.43 -16.87
N ASP A 71 -8.60 -2.65 -17.89
CA ASP A 71 -8.33 -1.71 -18.98
C ASP A 71 -9.57 -1.47 -19.88
N ARG A 72 -10.53 -2.42 -19.88
CA ARG A 72 -11.79 -2.32 -20.64
C ARG A 72 -12.90 -1.67 -19.85
N LEU A 73 -12.79 -1.65 -18.52
CA LEU A 73 -13.83 -1.08 -17.67
C LEU A 73 -13.89 0.44 -17.84
N PRO A 74 -15.09 1.02 -17.98
CA PRO A 74 -15.22 2.47 -17.96
C PRO A 74 -14.73 3.03 -16.62
N ALA A 75 -14.27 4.28 -16.64
CA ALA A 75 -14.08 5.02 -15.41
C ALA A 75 -15.43 5.21 -14.71
N GLY A 76 -15.44 5.09 -13.39
CA GLY A 76 -16.67 5.16 -12.61
C GLY A 76 -16.47 4.78 -11.15
N PRO A 77 -17.55 4.76 -10.36
CA PRO A 77 -17.51 4.32 -8.97
C PRO A 77 -16.90 2.92 -8.82
N ALA A 78 -16.12 2.71 -7.76
CA ALA A 78 -15.44 1.43 -7.52
C ALA A 78 -16.40 0.23 -7.47
N ARG A 79 -17.62 0.43 -6.95
CA ARG A 79 -18.65 -0.61 -6.86
C ARG A 79 -19.15 -1.03 -8.23
N ASP A 80 -19.47 -0.08 -9.10
CA ASP A 80 -19.96 -0.36 -10.45
C ASP A 80 -18.88 -1.09 -11.26
N ARG A 81 -17.63 -0.61 -11.17
CA ARG A 81 -16.48 -1.29 -11.78
C ARG A 81 -16.26 -2.70 -11.23
N ALA A 82 -16.46 -2.92 -9.93
CA ALA A 82 -16.37 -4.25 -9.33
C ALA A 82 -17.47 -5.19 -9.86
N GLN A 83 -18.70 -4.69 -10.01
CA GLN A 83 -19.82 -5.46 -10.57
C GLN A 83 -19.56 -5.83 -12.03
N ASP A 84 -19.05 -4.90 -12.83
CA ASP A 84 -18.69 -5.16 -14.23
C ASP A 84 -17.56 -6.20 -14.34
N LEU A 85 -16.52 -6.06 -13.50
CA LEU A 85 -15.42 -7.03 -13.43
C LEU A 85 -15.92 -8.43 -13.06
N LEU A 86 -16.81 -8.52 -12.08
CA LEU A 86 -17.36 -9.80 -11.60
C LEU A 86 -18.40 -10.39 -12.55
N SER A 87 -19.09 -9.58 -13.34
CA SER A 87 -19.96 -10.06 -14.41
C SER A 87 -19.18 -10.83 -15.49
N ALA A 88 -17.91 -10.47 -15.69
CA ALA A 88 -16.99 -11.21 -16.55
C ALA A 88 -16.36 -12.43 -15.86
N TYR A 89 -16.50 -12.58 -14.54
CA TYR A 89 -15.93 -13.66 -13.70
C TYR A 89 -16.96 -14.76 -13.43
N PRO A 90 -16.92 -15.91 -14.14
CA PRO A 90 -17.99 -16.91 -14.11
C PRO A 90 -18.25 -17.53 -12.74
N SER A 91 -17.24 -17.56 -11.86
CA SER A 91 -17.27 -18.30 -10.60
C SER A 91 -17.70 -17.47 -9.40
N GLY A 92 -18.00 -16.17 -9.57
CA GLY A 92 -18.22 -15.27 -8.43
C GLY A 92 -19.14 -14.09 -8.70
N ALA A 93 -19.93 -14.11 -9.77
CA ALA A 93 -20.84 -13.02 -10.12
C ALA A 93 -21.86 -12.68 -9.01
N ASP A 94 -22.27 -13.68 -8.22
CA ASP A 94 -23.26 -13.53 -7.14
C ASP A 94 -22.64 -13.64 -5.73
N ASP A 95 -21.31 -13.62 -5.58
CA ASP A 95 -20.66 -13.67 -4.26
C ASP A 95 -20.56 -12.25 -3.65
N PRO A 96 -21.38 -11.90 -2.64
CA PRO A 96 -21.36 -10.57 -2.05
C PRO A 96 -20.06 -10.25 -1.32
N VAL A 97 -19.39 -11.27 -0.75
CA VAL A 97 -18.10 -11.08 -0.05
C VAL A 97 -17.01 -10.78 -1.07
N LEU A 98 -17.03 -11.45 -2.21
CA LEU A 98 -16.11 -11.16 -3.30
C LEU A 98 -16.35 -9.76 -3.87
N LEU A 99 -17.61 -9.36 -4.08
CA LEU A 99 -17.96 -8.01 -4.53
C LEU A 99 -17.42 -6.94 -3.58
N ASP A 100 -17.62 -7.11 -2.28
CA ASP A 100 -17.13 -6.15 -1.28
C ASP A 100 -15.59 -6.06 -1.30
N ARG A 101 -14.89 -7.19 -1.42
CA ARG A 101 -13.42 -7.22 -1.49
C ARG A 101 -12.88 -6.54 -2.74
N VAL A 102 -13.44 -6.86 -3.91
CA VAL A 102 -13.04 -6.23 -5.19
C VAL A 102 -13.35 -4.74 -5.16
N THR A 103 -14.51 -4.35 -4.64
CA THR A 103 -14.89 -2.94 -4.46
C THR A 103 -13.89 -2.21 -3.58
N ALA A 104 -13.51 -2.79 -2.43
CA ALA A 104 -12.54 -2.19 -1.52
C ALA A 104 -11.16 -2.02 -2.18
N LEU A 105 -10.68 -3.02 -2.93
CA LEU A 105 -9.41 -2.93 -3.64
C LEU A 105 -9.41 -1.82 -4.70
N LEU A 106 -10.47 -1.73 -5.51
CA LEU A 106 -10.62 -0.68 -6.52
C LEU A 106 -10.74 0.71 -5.89
N HIS A 107 -11.45 0.81 -4.76
CA HIS A 107 -11.56 2.06 -4.02
C HIS A 107 -10.20 2.51 -3.46
N ASN A 108 -9.46 1.61 -2.81
CA ASN A 108 -8.14 1.90 -2.24
C ASN A 108 -7.15 2.31 -3.34
N GLN A 109 -7.20 1.65 -4.50
CA GLN A 109 -6.38 2.02 -5.64
C GLN A 109 -6.68 3.44 -6.14
N ALA A 110 -7.97 3.76 -6.34
CA ALA A 110 -8.38 5.10 -6.75
C ALA A 110 -8.00 6.16 -5.71
N ALA A 111 -8.09 5.84 -4.41
CA ALA A 111 -7.66 6.73 -3.35
C ALA A 111 -6.15 6.99 -3.42
N LEU A 112 -5.35 5.94 -3.63
CA LEU A 112 -3.90 6.04 -3.73
C LEU A 112 -3.44 6.85 -4.96
N GLU A 113 -4.09 6.64 -6.11
CA GLU A 113 -3.80 7.40 -7.34
C GLU A 113 -4.00 8.91 -7.20
N ASN A 114 -4.90 9.33 -6.31
CA ASN A 114 -5.23 10.72 -6.05
C ASN A 114 -4.62 11.25 -4.76
N TRP A 115 -3.90 10.42 -4.00
CA TRP A 115 -3.35 10.80 -2.71
C TRP A 115 -2.10 11.65 -2.90
N VAL A 116 -2.15 12.88 -2.36
CA VAL A 116 -1.03 13.82 -2.34
C VAL A 116 -0.89 14.32 -0.91
N PRO A 117 -0.01 13.72 -0.09
CA PRO A 117 0.15 14.12 1.30
C PRO A 117 0.65 15.57 1.40
N ARG A 118 0.15 16.30 2.40
CA ARG A 118 0.53 17.69 2.68
C ARG A 118 0.89 17.85 4.16
N GLY A 119 1.93 18.64 4.41
CA GLY A 119 2.45 18.89 5.75
C GLY A 119 3.89 18.44 5.89
N GLY A 120 4.31 18.15 7.12
CA GLY A 120 5.65 17.69 7.44
C GLY A 120 5.61 16.68 8.59
N LEU A 121 6.43 15.64 8.46
CA LEU A 121 6.70 14.66 9.51
C LEU A 121 8.11 14.91 10.08
N ALA A 122 8.29 14.75 11.39
CA ALA A 122 9.63 14.87 11.98
C ALA A 122 10.53 13.69 11.57
N HIS A 123 9.98 12.48 11.59
CA HIS A 123 10.73 11.26 11.29
C HIS A 123 9.81 10.19 10.71
N VAL A 124 10.35 9.39 9.79
CA VAL A 124 9.71 8.18 9.27
C VAL A 124 10.75 7.07 9.10
N THR A 125 10.40 5.86 9.51
CA THR A 125 11.15 4.64 9.17
C THR A 125 10.45 3.92 8.04
N ILE A 126 11.16 3.64 6.96
CA ILE A 126 10.66 2.88 5.81
C ILE A 126 11.34 1.51 5.82
N VAL A 127 10.54 0.45 5.80
CA VAL A 127 11.02 -0.94 5.74
C VAL A 127 10.64 -1.52 4.40
N LEU A 128 11.62 -1.70 3.51
CA LEU A 128 11.42 -2.26 2.18
C LEU A 128 11.62 -3.77 2.17
N SER A 129 10.84 -4.46 1.34
CA SER A 129 11.23 -5.82 0.96
C SER A 129 12.50 -5.79 0.10
N ALA A 130 13.29 -6.86 0.11
CA ALA A 130 14.50 -6.95 -0.72
C ALA A 130 14.19 -6.78 -2.22
N ALA A 131 13.07 -7.34 -2.68
CA ALA A 131 12.64 -7.20 -4.07
C ALA A 131 12.27 -5.74 -4.43
N THR A 132 11.61 -5.03 -3.51
CA THR A 132 11.25 -3.61 -3.70
C THR A 132 12.49 -2.73 -3.63
N ALA A 133 13.35 -2.92 -2.63
CA ALA A 133 14.60 -2.18 -2.47
C ALA A 133 15.52 -2.28 -3.71
N ALA A 134 15.53 -3.43 -4.38
CA ALA A 134 16.31 -3.62 -5.61
C ALA A 134 15.80 -2.80 -6.81
N ARG A 135 14.55 -2.35 -6.78
CA ARG A 135 13.89 -1.60 -7.87
C ARG A 135 13.64 -0.15 -7.52
N TRP A 136 13.57 0.17 -6.22
CA TRP A 136 13.20 1.49 -5.75
C TRP A 136 14.42 2.42 -5.80
N THR A 137 14.45 3.28 -6.81
CA THR A 137 15.58 4.17 -7.07
C THR A 137 15.45 5.57 -6.47
N ASP A 138 14.25 5.99 -6.06
CA ASP A 138 14.00 7.35 -5.60
C ASP A 138 13.11 7.44 -4.34
N LEU A 139 13.66 8.01 -3.27
CA LEU A 139 12.97 8.31 -2.01
C LEU A 139 12.61 9.79 -1.87
N ALA A 140 12.83 10.61 -2.90
CA ALA A 140 12.68 12.06 -2.81
C ALA A 140 11.26 12.49 -2.41
N GLY A 141 10.23 11.70 -2.74
CA GLY A 141 8.87 11.92 -2.25
C GLY A 141 8.78 11.89 -0.72
N TRP A 142 9.33 10.85 -0.10
CA TRP A 142 9.36 10.68 1.35
C TRP A 142 10.31 11.67 2.03
N GLN A 143 11.46 11.96 1.43
CA GLN A 143 12.43 12.93 1.94
C GLN A 143 11.93 14.38 1.88
N ARG A 144 10.97 14.69 1.00
CA ARG A 144 10.28 15.99 1.02
C ARG A 144 9.20 16.07 2.09
N LEU A 145 8.59 14.93 2.44
CA LEU A 145 7.49 14.87 3.40
C LEU A 145 8.00 14.83 4.86
N ALA A 146 9.19 14.30 5.10
CA ALA A 146 9.75 14.14 6.43
C ALA A 146 11.11 14.85 6.59
N GLU A 147 11.38 15.42 7.77
CA GLU A 147 12.68 16.02 8.10
C GLU A 147 13.80 14.96 8.11
N SER A 148 13.46 13.71 8.48
CA SER A 148 14.38 12.58 8.45
C SER A 148 13.67 11.29 8.02
N VAL A 149 14.39 10.47 7.24
CA VAL A 149 13.93 9.18 6.72
C VAL A 149 14.99 8.13 7.03
N ASP A 150 14.65 7.13 7.86
CA ASP A 150 15.45 5.90 8.00
C ASP A 150 14.92 4.84 7.03
N VAL A 151 15.82 4.07 6.41
CA VAL A 151 15.44 3.05 5.43
C VAL A 151 16.10 1.74 5.78
N ARG A 152 15.28 0.71 5.92
CA ARG A 152 15.69 -0.65 6.26
C ARG A 152 15.18 -1.62 5.21
N THR A 153 15.86 -2.75 5.08
CA THR A 153 15.46 -3.81 4.15
C THR A 153 15.25 -5.12 4.90
N VAL A 154 14.23 -5.88 4.49
CA VAL A 154 13.95 -7.24 4.98
C VAL A 154 13.89 -8.25 3.84
N PRO A 155 14.11 -9.56 4.10
CA PRO A 155 14.01 -10.58 3.06
C PRO A 155 12.62 -10.66 2.41
N GLY A 156 12.59 -11.18 1.18
CA GLY A 156 11.34 -11.43 0.45
C GLY A 156 10.95 -10.31 -0.51
N ASP A 157 9.67 -10.32 -0.85
CA ASP A 157 8.98 -9.37 -1.72
C ASP A 157 7.85 -8.67 -0.97
N HIS A 158 7.12 -7.78 -1.67
CA HIS A 158 6.00 -7.02 -1.12
C HIS A 158 5.03 -7.87 -0.29
N THR A 159 4.75 -9.10 -0.72
CA THR A 159 3.80 -10.02 -0.08
C THR A 159 4.45 -10.98 0.90
N SER A 160 5.67 -11.44 0.64
CA SER A 160 6.37 -12.41 1.49
C SER A 160 7.15 -11.80 2.64
N MET A 161 7.38 -10.48 2.65
CA MET A 161 8.07 -9.79 3.75
C MET A 161 7.34 -9.88 5.10
N LEU A 162 6.04 -10.17 5.11
CA LEU A 162 5.23 -10.38 6.32
C LEU A 162 5.00 -11.87 6.62
N ARG A 163 5.88 -12.74 6.11
CA ARG A 163 5.87 -14.18 6.37
C ARG A 163 7.25 -14.64 6.79
N ASP A 164 7.28 -15.74 7.55
CA ASP A 164 8.50 -16.45 7.94
C ASP A 164 9.61 -15.50 8.44
N ALA A 165 10.83 -15.63 7.93
CA ALA A 165 11.98 -14.80 8.29
C ALA A 165 11.77 -13.29 8.04
N GLY A 166 10.90 -12.92 7.09
CA GLY A 166 10.53 -11.52 6.87
C GLY A 166 9.74 -10.96 8.05
N ALA A 167 8.71 -11.68 8.49
CA ALA A 167 7.89 -11.29 9.65
C ALA A 167 8.71 -11.19 10.93
N GLU A 168 9.59 -12.15 11.19
CA GLU A 168 10.50 -12.12 12.35
C GLU A 168 11.41 -10.88 12.32
N ARG A 169 11.92 -10.53 11.13
CA ARG A 169 12.79 -9.36 10.97
C ARG A 169 12.02 -8.05 11.17
N VAL A 170 10.81 -7.94 10.62
CA VAL A 170 9.93 -6.77 10.84
C VAL A 170 9.61 -6.63 12.33
N ALA A 171 9.20 -7.70 13.00
CA ALA A 171 8.89 -7.68 14.44
C ALA A 171 10.09 -7.19 15.27
N SER A 172 11.29 -7.74 15.02
CA SER A 172 12.51 -7.30 15.70
C SER A 172 12.84 -5.83 15.47
N MET A 173 12.50 -5.25 14.31
CA MET A 173 12.71 -3.82 14.05
C MET A 173 11.74 -2.96 14.86
N LEU A 174 10.47 -3.37 14.94
CA LEU A 174 9.45 -2.66 15.71
C LEU A 174 9.77 -2.69 17.22
N ASP A 175 10.24 -3.82 17.74
CA ASP A 175 10.66 -3.93 19.15
C ASP A 175 11.85 -3.01 19.49
N GLN A 176 12.73 -2.73 18.53
CA GLN A 176 13.87 -1.82 18.73
C GLN A 176 13.44 -0.35 18.76
N GLU A 177 12.41 0.03 18.00
CA GLU A 177 11.79 1.35 18.09
C GLU A 177 11.02 1.54 19.41
N ASP A 178 10.58 0.43 20.02
CA ASP A 178 9.89 0.47 21.30
C ASP A 178 10.80 0.94 22.45
N LEU A 179 12.11 0.69 22.33
CA LEU A 179 13.14 0.97 23.33
C LEU A 179 13.83 2.34 23.18
N ALA A 180 13.58 3.08 22.10
CA ALA A 180 14.18 4.39 21.80
C ALA A 180 13.29 5.57 22.18
#